data_AF-A0A660V6Y8-F1
#
_entry.id   AF-A0A660V6Y8-F1
#
_cell.length_a   1.000
_cell.length_b   1.000
_cell.length_c   1.000
_cell.angle_alpha   90.00
_cell.angle_beta   90.00
_cell.angle_gamma   90.00
#
_symmetry.space_group_name_H-M   'P 1'
#
loop_
_entity.id
_entity.type
_entity.pdbx_description
1 polymer ?
#
loop_
_entity_poly.entity_id
_entity_poly.type
_entity_poly.pdbx_seq_one_letter_code
_entity_poly.pdbx_strand_id
1 'polypeptide(L)'
;MRLTLIVILLLLLGCDVGGQKQSKKGKQALKRLEEQWKKAVKEANEACAKADKSRVEDVLEAFEKCRAALDVLPFGKKRDEMEKQAEEWNRLLRKVVRRKYIELMSKAAPAVLRGDIRSAISIMKNYPSKLDAYNFPDIEDGLKRYRSVLEKQNEWTDAMRKMYQEAVQLAKQGNTELIFREASRWVKPANKMYNDGYRLMKAGKREAGMKMQQDALFHLTLVQILLIGAAETELARIRTKERKLEYLESLKNFGEGRQISGYITKRKKLLLGK
;
A
#
# COMPACT_ATOMS: atom_id res chain seq x y z
N MET A 1 -13.01 10.89 -26.35
CA MET A 1 -13.85 9.77 -26.83
C MET A 1 -13.97 9.65 -28.37
N ARG A 2 -13.88 10.72 -29.16
CA ARG A 2 -14.01 10.62 -30.64
C ARG A 2 -12.78 10.05 -31.37
N LEU A 3 -11.56 10.16 -30.81
CA LEU A 3 -10.34 9.62 -31.44
C LEU A 3 -10.13 8.12 -31.23
N THR A 4 -10.54 7.57 -30.09
CA THR A 4 -10.38 6.14 -29.76
C THR A 4 -11.27 5.24 -30.63
N LEU A 5 -12.45 5.71 -31.01
CA LEU A 5 -13.39 4.98 -31.88
C LEU A 5 -12.87 4.84 -33.32
N ILE A 6 -12.18 5.86 -33.85
CA ILE A 6 -11.67 5.86 -35.23
C ILE A 6 -10.50 4.87 -35.39
N VAL A 7 -9.64 4.74 -34.37
CA VAL A 7 -8.48 3.83 -34.39
C VAL A 7 -8.92 2.36 -34.31
N ILE A 8 -9.95 2.06 -33.50
CA ILE A 8 -10.52 0.72 -33.42
C ILE A 8 -11.25 0.33 -34.72
N LEU A 9 -11.96 1.27 -35.35
CA LEU A 9 -12.61 1.04 -36.65
C LEU A 9 -11.61 0.75 -37.77
N LEU A 10 -10.47 1.46 -37.79
CA LEU A 10 -9.41 1.26 -38.78
C LEU A 10 -8.66 -0.07 -38.60
N LEU A 11 -8.61 -0.61 -37.37
CA LEU A 11 -8.02 -1.92 -37.07
C LEU A 11 -8.99 -3.07 -37.43
N LEU A 12 -10.30 -2.91 -37.17
CA LEU A 12 -11.30 -3.92 -37.50
C LEU A 12 -11.56 -4.05 -39.01
N LEU A 13 -11.47 -2.97 -39.78
CA LEU A 13 -11.58 -3.01 -41.25
C LEU A 13 -10.32 -3.54 -41.96
N GLY A 14 -9.24 -3.85 -41.22
CA GLY A 14 -7.99 -4.40 -41.75
C GLY A 14 -7.65 -5.81 -41.25
N CYS A 15 -8.49 -6.40 -40.40
CA CYS A 15 -8.31 -7.74 -39.86
C CYS A 15 -9.35 -8.68 -40.48
N ASP A 16 -9.06 -9.13 -41.70
CA ASP A 16 -9.64 -10.38 -42.18
C ASP A 16 -8.75 -11.55 -41.73
N VAL A 17 -9.38 -12.57 -41.17
CA VAL A 17 -8.75 -13.68 -40.48
C VAL A 17 -8.16 -14.64 -41.51
N GLY A 18 -6.83 -14.69 -41.59
CA GLY A 18 -6.11 -15.72 -42.35
C GLY A 18 -5.14 -15.19 -43.40
N GLY A 19 -3.85 -15.23 -43.09
CA GLY A 19 -2.80 -15.44 -44.10
C GLY A 19 -2.47 -14.32 -45.10
N GLN A 20 -2.92 -13.08 -44.96
CA GLN A 20 -2.56 -12.00 -45.90
C GLN A 20 -1.43 -11.06 -45.43
N LYS A 21 -0.54 -10.72 -46.38
CA LYS A 21 0.52 -9.72 -46.24
C LYS A 21 -0.07 -8.37 -45.79
N GLN A 22 0.28 -7.99 -44.57
CA GLN A 22 0.04 -6.67 -43.97
C GLN A 22 0.26 -5.54 -45.01
N SER A 23 -0.77 -4.72 -45.26
CA SER A 23 -0.71 -3.60 -46.20
C SER A 23 0.38 -2.59 -45.80
N LYS A 24 0.96 -1.84 -46.75
CA LYS A 24 1.98 -0.79 -46.43
C LYS A 24 1.47 0.19 -45.36
N LYS A 25 0.18 0.53 -45.37
CA LYS A 25 -0.48 1.39 -44.37
C LYS A 25 -0.59 0.68 -43.00
N GLY A 26 -0.95 -0.60 -42.98
CA GLY A 26 -0.99 -1.41 -41.75
C GLY A 26 0.40 -1.58 -41.10
N LYS A 27 1.44 -1.79 -41.91
CA LYS A 27 2.83 -1.84 -41.42
C LYS A 27 3.29 -0.52 -40.82
N GLN A 28 2.92 0.62 -41.44
CA GLN A 28 3.23 1.95 -40.89
C GLN A 28 2.47 2.24 -39.59
N ALA A 29 1.19 1.86 -39.50
CA ALA A 29 0.41 2.02 -38.28
C ALA A 29 0.98 1.19 -37.12
N LEU A 30 1.33 -0.07 -37.39
CA LEU A 30 1.97 -0.95 -36.40
C LEU A 30 3.31 -0.38 -35.92
N LYS A 31 4.14 0.14 -36.85
CA LYS A 31 5.42 0.76 -36.50
C LYS A 31 5.26 2.00 -35.61
N ARG A 32 4.23 2.82 -35.85
CA ARG A 32 3.92 3.98 -34.99
C ARG A 32 3.48 3.56 -33.59
N LEU A 33 2.64 2.52 -33.48
CA LEU A 33 2.25 1.96 -32.19
C LEU A 33 3.48 1.39 -31.43
N GLU A 34 4.39 0.71 -32.14
CA GLU A 34 5.64 0.22 -31.57
C GLU A 34 6.55 1.36 -31.09
N GLU A 35 6.64 2.47 -31.82
CA GLU A 35 7.41 3.65 -31.41
C GLU A 35 6.78 4.34 -30.18
N GLN A 36 5.45 4.45 -30.14
CA GLN A 36 4.72 4.96 -28.97
C GLN A 36 4.95 4.08 -27.74
N TRP A 37 4.90 2.76 -27.90
CA TRP A 37 5.22 1.80 -26.85
C TRP A 37 6.66 1.97 -26.37
N LYS A 38 7.66 1.97 -27.26
CA LYS A 38 9.07 2.16 -26.89
C LYS A 38 9.31 3.47 -26.13
N LYS A 39 8.60 4.54 -26.51
CA LYS A 39 8.66 5.82 -25.81
C LYS A 39 8.05 5.70 -24.40
N ALA A 40 6.86 5.13 -24.27
CA ALA A 40 6.21 4.91 -22.98
C ALA A 40 7.06 4.03 -22.05
N VAL A 41 7.63 2.94 -22.57
CA VAL A 41 8.58 2.06 -21.86
C VAL A 41 9.76 2.85 -21.30
N LYS A 42 10.36 3.70 -22.13
CA LYS A 42 11.51 4.51 -21.73
C LYS A 42 11.12 5.50 -20.63
N GLU A 43 9.98 6.18 -20.76
CA GLU A 43 9.45 7.08 -19.75
C GLU A 43 9.15 6.37 -18.42
N ALA A 44 8.55 5.17 -18.45
CA ALA A 44 8.28 4.37 -17.26
C ALA A 44 9.56 3.86 -16.59
N ASN A 45 10.54 3.38 -17.36
CA ASN A 45 11.83 2.96 -16.82
C ASN A 45 12.59 4.14 -16.19
N GLU A 46 12.57 5.31 -16.83
CA GLU A 46 13.19 6.52 -16.29
C GLU A 46 12.48 7.01 -15.03
N ALA A 47 11.14 7.00 -15.00
CA ALA A 47 10.36 7.34 -13.82
C ALA A 47 10.63 6.35 -12.68
N CYS A 48 10.72 5.05 -12.95
CA CYS A 48 11.10 4.04 -11.97
C CYS A 48 12.53 4.20 -11.46
N ALA A 49 13.50 4.45 -12.34
CA ALA A 49 14.89 4.70 -11.96
C ALA A 49 15.02 5.96 -11.09
N LYS A 50 14.15 6.94 -11.34
CA LYS A 50 14.06 8.17 -10.55
C LYS A 50 13.11 8.05 -9.36
N ALA A 51 12.44 6.93 -9.12
CA ALA A 51 11.41 6.78 -8.08
C ALA A 51 11.90 7.04 -6.65
N ASP A 52 13.23 6.98 -6.42
CA ASP A 52 13.83 7.41 -5.15
C ASP A 52 13.84 8.94 -4.96
N LYS A 53 13.62 9.70 -6.03
CA LYS A 53 13.65 11.17 -6.11
C LYS A 53 12.40 11.80 -6.74
N SER A 54 11.57 11.04 -7.46
CA SER A 54 10.34 11.51 -8.12
C SER A 54 9.10 11.24 -7.27
N ARG A 55 7.99 11.90 -7.60
CA ARG A 55 6.71 11.62 -6.95
C ARG A 55 6.22 10.26 -7.42
N VAL A 56 5.60 9.49 -6.52
CA VAL A 56 4.99 8.21 -6.90
C VAL A 56 3.96 8.41 -8.01
N GLU A 57 3.23 9.53 -7.98
CA GLU A 57 2.30 9.92 -9.05
C GLU A 57 2.96 9.98 -10.44
N ASP A 58 4.19 10.48 -10.57
CA ASP A 58 4.91 10.54 -11.85
C ASP A 58 5.22 9.13 -12.39
N VAL A 59 5.55 8.21 -11.48
CA VAL A 59 5.76 6.79 -11.81
C VAL A 59 4.44 6.15 -12.22
N LEU A 60 3.35 6.42 -11.49
CA LEU A 60 2.04 5.86 -11.81
C LEU A 60 1.56 6.34 -13.19
N GLU A 61 1.70 7.63 -13.52
CA GLU A 61 1.30 8.21 -14.82
C GLU A 61 2.08 7.58 -15.98
N ALA A 62 3.39 7.37 -15.82
CA ALA A 62 4.20 6.72 -16.85
C ALA A 62 3.74 5.28 -17.12
N PHE A 63 3.26 4.58 -16.09
CA PHE A 63 2.75 3.21 -16.22
C PHE A 63 1.36 3.15 -16.86
N GLU A 64 0.50 4.15 -16.63
CA GLU A 64 -0.78 4.27 -17.37
C GLU A 64 -0.55 4.42 -18.87
N LYS A 65 0.45 5.23 -19.26
CA LYS A 65 0.84 5.42 -20.67
C LYS A 65 1.33 4.11 -21.29
N CYS A 66 2.13 3.33 -20.57
CA CYS A 66 2.53 1.99 -21.01
C CYS A 66 1.32 1.10 -21.25
N ARG A 67 0.41 0.97 -20.27
CA ARG A 67 -0.77 0.13 -20.43
C ARG A 67 -1.64 0.55 -21.60
N ALA A 68 -1.93 1.84 -21.74
CA ALA A 68 -2.72 2.36 -22.86
C ALA A 68 -2.09 2.01 -24.22
N ALA A 69 -0.76 1.97 -24.31
CA ALA A 69 -0.04 1.53 -25.49
C ALA A 69 -0.09 -0.01 -25.70
N LEU A 70 -0.20 -0.81 -24.65
CA LEU A 70 -0.42 -2.26 -24.74
C LEU A 70 -1.84 -2.59 -25.25
N ASP A 71 -2.85 -1.90 -24.72
CA ASP A 71 -4.27 -2.17 -25.01
C ASP A 71 -4.64 -1.98 -26.48
N VAL A 72 -3.88 -1.16 -27.22
CA VAL A 72 -4.10 -0.88 -28.65
C VAL A 72 -3.30 -1.79 -29.59
N LEU A 73 -2.48 -2.71 -29.06
CA LEU A 73 -1.68 -3.62 -29.89
C LEU A 73 -2.45 -4.90 -30.26
N PRO A 74 -2.37 -5.34 -31.52
CA PRO A 74 -2.97 -6.59 -31.95
C PRO A 74 -2.29 -7.80 -31.28
N PHE A 75 -3.06 -8.87 -31.07
CA PHE A 75 -2.56 -10.12 -30.47
C PHE A 75 -1.46 -10.77 -31.33
N GLY A 76 -0.45 -11.34 -30.67
CA GLY A 76 0.66 -12.06 -31.31
C GLY A 76 1.96 -11.98 -30.50
N LYS A 77 3.02 -12.63 -31.01
CA LYS A 77 4.32 -12.79 -30.30
C LYS A 77 4.87 -11.50 -29.68
N LYS A 78 4.70 -10.36 -30.35
CA LYS A 78 5.16 -9.06 -29.85
C LYS A 78 4.33 -8.55 -28.67
N ARG A 79 3.02 -8.77 -28.66
CA ARG A 79 2.16 -8.47 -27.51
C ARG A 79 2.54 -9.36 -26.34
N ASP A 80 2.82 -10.65 -26.57
CA ASP A 80 3.24 -11.59 -25.52
C ASP A 80 4.57 -11.16 -24.87
N GLU A 81 5.54 -10.70 -25.66
CA GLU A 81 6.80 -10.12 -25.14
C GLU A 81 6.55 -8.85 -24.30
N MET A 82 5.61 -8.02 -24.73
CA MET A 82 5.25 -6.78 -24.03
C MET A 82 4.42 -7.02 -22.76
N GLU A 83 3.61 -8.08 -22.72
CA GLU A 83 2.89 -8.54 -21.53
C GLU A 83 3.87 -9.05 -20.47
N LYS A 84 4.88 -9.84 -20.86
CA LYS A 84 5.97 -10.23 -19.94
C LYS A 84 6.71 -9.02 -19.37
N GLN A 85 6.93 -7.99 -20.19
CA GLN A 85 7.55 -6.75 -19.73
C GLN A 85 6.64 -5.98 -18.75
N ALA A 86 5.33 -6.00 -18.98
CA ALA A 86 4.34 -5.43 -18.07
C ALA A 86 4.26 -6.14 -16.71
N GLU A 87 4.56 -7.44 -16.63
CA GLU A 87 4.68 -8.18 -15.36
C GLU A 87 5.87 -7.71 -14.52
N GLU A 88 7.04 -7.50 -15.13
CA GLU A 88 8.22 -7.00 -14.42
C GLU A 88 8.00 -5.56 -13.93
N TRP A 89 7.32 -4.75 -14.73
CA TRP A 89 6.86 -3.43 -14.31
C TRP A 89 5.87 -3.48 -13.15
N ASN A 90 4.89 -4.38 -13.19
CA ASN A 90 3.98 -4.62 -12.07
C ASN A 90 4.74 -4.86 -10.76
N ARG A 91 5.84 -5.61 -10.82
CA ARG A 91 6.73 -5.84 -9.68
C ARG A 91 7.45 -4.56 -9.22
N LEU A 92 7.97 -3.75 -10.14
CA LEU A 92 8.60 -2.46 -9.84
C LEU A 92 7.59 -1.46 -9.23
N LEU A 93 6.39 -1.39 -9.79
CA LEU A 93 5.30 -0.55 -9.31
C LEU A 93 4.89 -0.92 -7.88
N ARG A 94 4.77 -2.22 -7.58
CA ARG A 94 4.58 -2.72 -6.20
C ARG A 94 5.69 -2.24 -5.27
N LYS A 95 6.95 -2.21 -5.72
CA LYS A 95 8.06 -1.70 -4.91
C LYS A 95 7.84 -0.22 -4.59
N VAL A 96 7.57 0.62 -5.59
CA VAL A 96 7.34 2.06 -5.41
C VAL A 96 6.15 2.35 -4.49
N VAL A 97 5.02 1.69 -4.71
CA VAL A 97 3.81 1.85 -3.89
C VAL A 97 4.03 1.40 -2.44
N ARG A 98 4.78 0.31 -2.22
CA ARG A 98 5.21 -0.11 -0.86
C ARG A 98 6.06 0.94 -0.17
N ARG A 99 6.98 1.59 -0.89
CA ARG A 99 7.80 2.68 -0.33
C ARG A 99 6.91 3.83 0.11
N LYS A 100 5.96 4.25 -0.72
CA LYS A 100 5.02 5.33 -0.39
C LYS A 100 4.20 5.01 0.84
N TYR A 101 3.67 3.79 0.94
CA TYR A 101 2.97 3.32 2.13
C TYR A 101 3.81 3.50 3.41
N ILE A 102 5.07 3.03 3.39
CA ILE A 102 5.97 3.17 4.55
C ILE A 102 6.28 4.65 4.84
N GLU A 103 6.51 5.46 3.81
CA GLU A 103 6.74 6.89 3.95
C GLU A 103 5.55 7.58 4.66
N LEU A 104 4.32 7.35 4.19
CA LEU A 104 3.13 7.95 4.79
C LEU A 104 2.93 7.47 6.23
N MET A 105 3.10 6.17 6.50
CA MET A 105 2.98 5.64 7.87
C MET A 105 4.05 6.18 8.80
N SER A 106 5.29 6.36 8.34
CA SER A 106 6.38 6.96 9.11
C SER A 106 6.14 8.42 9.50
N LYS A 107 5.27 9.13 8.76
CA LYS A 107 4.86 10.51 9.06
C LYS A 107 3.58 10.56 9.89
N ALA A 108 2.59 9.76 9.53
CA ALA A 108 1.25 9.80 10.12
C ALA A 108 1.20 9.16 11.51
N ALA A 109 1.81 7.99 11.71
CA ALA A 109 1.71 7.26 12.98
C ALA A 109 2.36 8.02 14.16
N PRO A 110 3.52 8.69 14.00
CA PRO A 110 4.02 9.58 15.04
C PRO A 110 3.11 10.78 15.33
N ALA A 111 2.37 11.29 14.34
CA ALA A 111 1.39 12.37 14.57
C ALA A 111 0.22 11.89 15.45
N VAL A 112 -0.24 10.65 15.25
CA VAL A 112 -1.24 10.02 16.14
C VAL A 112 -0.76 10.01 17.60
N LEU A 113 0.49 9.61 17.84
CA LEU A 113 1.09 9.59 19.19
C LEU A 113 1.31 10.98 19.80
N ARG A 114 1.37 12.04 18.98
CA ARG A 114 1.42 13.42 19.48
C ARG A 114 0.06 13.99 19.87
N GLY A 115 -1.03 13.26 19.63
CA GLY A 115 -2.39 13.80 19.82
C GLY A 115 -3.00 14.38 18.54
N ASP A 116 -2.28 14.38 17.41
CA ASP A 116 -2.68 15.07 16.19
C ASP A 116 -3.24 14.08 15.15
N ILE A 117 -4.46 13.60 15.43
CA ILE A 117 -5.13 12.63 14.57
C ILE A 117 -5.58 13.29 13.25
N ARG A 118 -5.93 14.57 13.25
CA ARG A 118 -6.35 15.29 12.03
C ARG A 118 -5.23 15.34 11.01
N SER A 119 -4.01 15.72 11.43
CA SER A 119 -2.86 15.71 10.52
C SER A 119 -2.50 14.29 10.08
N ALA A 120 -2.59 13.30 10.97
CA ALA A 120 -2.36 11.90 10.60
C ALA A 120 -3.31 11.44 9.48
N ILE A 121 -4.62 11.75 9.58
CA ILE A 121 -5.61 11.46 8.54
C ILE A 121 -5.26 12.19 7.24
N SER A 122 -4.89 13.47 7.30
CA SER A 122 -4.50 14.25 6.12
C SER A 122 -3.30 13.64 5.40
N ILE A 123 -2.25 13.25 6.14
CA ILE A 123 -1.07 12.58 5.59
C ILE A 123 -1.48 11.26 4.91
N MET A 124 -2.34 10.45 5.54
CA MET A 124 -2.80 9.19 4.97
C MET A 124 -3.68 9.38 3.71
N LYS A 125 -4.37 10.52 3.55
CA LYS A 125 -5.14 10.84 2.33
C LYS A 125 -4.26 11.10 1.11
N ASN A 126 -2.99 11.45 1.30
CA ASN A 126 -2.03 11.66 0.21
C ASN A 126 -1.49 10.34 -0.39
N TYR A 127 -2.11 9.21 -0.09
CA TYR A 127 -1.84 7.95 -0.77
C TYR A 127 -2.51 7.99 -2.14
N PRO A 128 -1.81 7.58 -3.23
CA PRO A 128 -2.37 7.61 -4.57
C PRO A 128 -3.68 6.83 -4.63
N SER A 129 -4.79 7.55 -4.82
CA SER A 129 -6.12 6.97 -4.94
C SER A 129 -6.31 6.53 -6.39
N LYS A 130 -6.18 5.21 -6.61
CA LYS A 130 -6.46 4.49 -7.85
C LYS A 130 -5.47 4.74 -9.00
N LEU A 131 -4.77 3.67 -9.36
CA LEU A 131 -4.70 3.28 -10.76
C LEU A 131 -5.89 2.31 -10.95
N ASP A 132 -6.94 2.70 -11.68
CA ASP A 132 -8.05 1.79 -12.02
C ASP A 132 -7.55 0.51 -12.73
N ALA A 133 -6.29 0.53 -13.17
CA ALA A 133 -5.57 -0.52 -13.86
C ALA A 133 -4.71 -1.46 -12.99
N TYR A 134 -4.25 -1.02 -11.82
CA TYR A 134 -3.24 -1.71 -11.02
C TYR A 134 -3.69 -1.78 -9.57
N ASN A 135 -4.47 -2.81 -9.25
CA ASN A 135 -4.97 -3.03 -7.91
C ASN A 135 -3.83 -3.58 -7.02
N PHE A 136 -3.50 -2.84 -5.96
CA PHE A 136 -2.61 -3.31 -4.88
C PHE A 136 -3.40 -3.46 -3.58
N PRO A 137 -4.42 -4.34 -3.55
CA PRO A 137 -5.36 -4.41 -2.43
C PRO A 137 -4.61 -4.75 -1.13
N ASP A 138 -3.54 -5.55 -1.21
CA ASP A 138 -2.70 -5.90 -0.07
C ASP A 138 -2.02 -4.69 0.62
N ILE A 139 -1.84 -3.57 -0.08
CA ILE A 139 -1.20 -2.34 0.43
C ILE A 139 -2.24 -1.25 0.67
N GLU A 140 -3.18 -1.09 -0.26
CA GLU A 140 -4.25 -0.10 -0.20
C GLU A 140 -5.23 -0.38 0.95
N ASP A 141 -5.50 -1.66 1.25
CA ASP A 141 -6.37 -2.05 2.35
C ASP A 141 -5.77 -1.68 3.72
N GLY A 142 -4.45 -1.74 3.87
CA GLY A 142 -3.80 -1.41 5.14
C GLY A 142 -4.00 0.05 5.54
N LEU A 143 -3.69 0.97 4.61
CA LEU A 143 -3.74 2.40 4.88
C LEU A 143 -5.18 2.93 4.97
N LYS A 144 -6.10 2.37 4.15
CA LYS A 144 -7.55 2.62 4.28
C LYS A 144 -8.09 2.15 5.63
N ARG A 145 -7.71 0.94 6.08
CA ARG A 145 -8.12 0.43 7.40
C ARG A 145 -7.64 1.36 8.52
N TYR A 146 -6.37 1.76 8.50
CA TYR A 146 -5.83 2.68 9.52
C TYR A 146 -6.56 4.02 9.52
N ARG A 147 -6.74 4.63 8.34
CA ARG A 147 -7.47 5.89 8.22
C ARG A 147 -8.90 5.76 8.72
N SER A 148 -9.60 4.70 8.36
CA SER A 148 -10.99 4.44 8.80
C SER A 148 -11.12 4.40 10.32
N VAL A 149 -10.20 3.71 11.01
CA VAL A 149 -10.19 3.68 12.49
C VAL A 149 -9.99 5.07 13.10
N LEU A 150 -9.11 5.89 12.51
CA LEU A 150 -8.87 7.26 12.95
C LEU A 150 -10.02 8.21 12.62
N GLU A 151 -10.67 8.05 11.47
CA GLU A 151 -11.85 8.87 11.09
C GLU A 151 -13.03 8.60 12.02
N LYS A 152 -13.14 7.37 12.54
CA LYS A 152 -14.20 6.90 13.44
C LYS A 152 -13.83 7.00 14.93
N GLN A 153 -13.09 8.04 15.31
CA GLN A 153 -12.75 8.33 16.72
C GLN A 153 -13.97 8.40 17.65
N ASN A 154 -15.09 8.89 17.14
CA ASN A 154 -16.36 8.94 17.87
C ASN A 154 -16.91 7.54 18.20
N GLU A 155 -16.60 6.53 17.39
CA GLU A 155 -17.00 5.12 17.58
C GLU A 155 -16.02 4.35 18.49
N TRP A 156 -14.96 5.00 19.00
CA TRP A 156 -14.02 4.34 19.90
C TRP A 156 -14.68 3.96 21.23
N THR A 157 -14.52 2.70 21.60
CA THR A 157 -14.86 2.20 22.94
C THR A 157 -14.02 2.89 24.01
N ASP A 158 -14.49 2.86 25.27
CA ASP A 158 -13.74 3.42 26.40
C ASP A 158 -12.36 2.77 26.56
N ALA A 159 -12.25 1.46 26.30
CA ALA A 159 -10.98 0.75 26.32
C ALA A 159 -10.01 1.31 25.28
N MET A 160 -10.48 1.60 24.06
CA MET A 160 -9.66 2.20 23.01
C MET A 160 -9.24 3.63 23.34
N ARG A 161 -10.15 4.43 23.91
CA ARG A 161 -9.84 5.81 24.33
C ARG A 161 -8.78 5.83 25.42
N LYS A 162 -8.93 4.98 26.44
CA LYS A 162 -7.94 4.85 27.54
C LYS A 162 -6.58 4.39 27.02
N MET A 163 -6.55 3.35 26.18
CA MET A 163 -5.33 2.89 25.52
C MET A 163 -4.66 4.02 24.73
N TYR A 164 -5.43 4.76 23.91
CA TYR A 164 -4.89 5.86 23.13
C TYR A 164 -4.29 6.96 24.02
N GLN A 165 -5.01 7.37 25.06
CA GLN A 165 -4.55 8.38 26.00
C GLN A 165 -3.27 7.95 26.74
N GLU A 166 -3.20 6.70 27.20
CA GLU A 166 -2.01 6.10 27.83
C GLU A 166 -0.82 6.12 26.86
N ALA A 167 -1.01 5.68 25.61
CA ALA A 167 0.04 5.69 24.59
C ALA A 167 0.54 7.12 24.26
N VAL A 168 -0.35 8.10 24.17
CA VAL A 168 0.02 9.52 23.95
C VAL A 168 0.79 10.07 25.14
N GLN A 169 0.39 9.75 26.37
CA GLN A 169 1.11 10.18 27.58
C GLN A 169 2.53 9.60 27.62
N LEU A 170 2.68 8.31 27.36
CA LEU A 170 3.99 7.64 27.28
C LEU A 170 4.88 8.25 26.20
N ALA A 171 4.31 8.55 25.04
CA ALA A 171 5.05 9.20 23.95
C ALA A 171 5.51 10.62 24.34
N LYS A 172 4.68 11.41 25.04
CA LYS A 172 5.05 12.75 25.54
C LYS A 172 6.16 12.70 26.58
N GLN A 173 6.21 11.65 27.40
CA GLN A 173 7.30 11.40 28.36
C GLN A 173 8.59 10.88 27.68
N GLY A 174 8.56 10.66 26.36
CA GLY A 174 9.69 10.12 25.60
C GLY A 174 9.88 8.62 25.76
N ASN A 175 8.95 7.91 26.42
CA ASN A 175 9.01 6.50 26.75
C ASN A 175 8.23 5.64 25.75
N THR A 176 8.60 5.70 24.47
CA THR A 176 7.93 4.95 23.41
C THR A 176 8.20 3.45 23.46
N GLU A 177 9.26 3.00 24.14
CA GLU A 177 9.52 1.57 24.39
C GLU A 177 8.45 0.94 25.29
N LEU A 178 7.98 1.65 26.32
CA LEU A 178 6.96 1.12 27.23
C LEU A 178 5.65 0.79 26.49
N ILE A 179 5.34 1.50 25.41
CA ILE A 179 4.19 1.19 24.53
C ILE A 179 4.29 -0.25 24.00
N PHE A 180 5.49 -0.72 23.64
CA PHE A 180 5.70 -2.10 23.19
C PHE A 180 5.59 -3.14 24.32
N ARG A 181 6.03 -2.78 25.53
CA ARG A 181 5.96 -3.64 26.71
C ARG A 181 4.52 -3.82 27.20
N GLU A 182 3.76 -2.72 27.21
CA GLU A 182 2.37 -2.70 27.69
C GLU A 182 1.36 -3.18 26.64
N ALA A 183 1.74 -3.25 25.36
CA ALA A 183 0.84 -3.62 24.27
C ALA A 183 0.07 -4.92 24.50
N SER A 184 0.63 -5.89 25.23
CA SER A 184 -0.05 -7.15 25.52
C SER A 184 -1.34 -6.95 26.33
N ARG A 185 -1.41 -5.92 27.19
CA ARG A 185 -2.63 -5.57 27.94
C ARG A 185 -3.76 -5.11 27.03
N TRP A 186 -3.44 -4.53 25.88
CA TRP A 186 -4.42 -4.06 24.90
C TRP A 186 -4.77 -5.16 23.88
N VAL A 187 -3.77 -5.95 23.47
CA VAL A 187 -3.93 -7.00 22.46
C VAL A 187 -4.67 -8.23 22.98
N LYS A 188 -4.38 -8.69 24.20
CA LYS A 188 -4.99 -9.92 24.75
C LYS A 188 -6.53 -9.84 24.83
N PRO A 189 -7.14 -8.76 25.34
CA PRO A 189 -8.60 -8.62 25.35
C PRO A 189 -9.20 -8.61 23.94
N ALA A 190 -8.58 -7.92 22.99
CA ALA A 190 -9.07 -7.87 21.62
C ALA A 190 -8.97 -9.23 20.91
N ASN A 191 -7.90 -9.99 21.12
CA ASN A 191 -7.78 -11.37 20.61
C ASN A 191 -8.82 -12.30 21.23
N LYS A 192 -9.10 -12.16 22.52
CA LYS A 192 -10.17 -12.91 23.17
C LYS A 192 -11.53 -12.60 22.53
N MET A 193 -11.84 -11.31 22.37
CA MET A 193 -13.06 -10.84 21.71
C MET A 193 -13.20 -11.41 20.29
N TYR A 194 -12.12 -11.43 19.51
CA TYR A 194 -12.12 -12.02 18.17
C TYR A 194 -12.47 -13.53 18.17
N ASN A 195 -11.87 -14.28 19.09
CA ASN A 195 -12.09 -15.72 19.21
C ASN A 195 -13.49 -16.05 19.76
N ASP A 196 -13.99 -15.25 20.69
CA ASP A 196 -15.35 -15.41 21.22
C ASP A 196 -16.39 -15.08 20.14
N GLY A 197 -16.16 -14.07 19.32
CA GLY A 197 -16.97 -13.79 18.13
C GLY A 197 -17.02 -14.97 17.16
N TYR A 198 -15.89 -15.63 16.92
CA TYR A 198 -15.83 -16.85 16.10
C TYR A 198 -16.67 -18.00 16.68
N ARG A 199 -16.58 -18.21 18.01
CA ARG A 199 -17.39 -19.23 18.70
C ARG A 199 -18.88 -18.94 18.61
N LEU A 200 -19.28 -17.67 18.75
CA LEU A 200 -20.68 -17.24 18.60
C LEU A 200 -21.22 -17.54 17.20
N MET A 201 -20.43 -17.28 16.15
CA MET A 201 -20.84 -17.63 14.78
C MET A 201 -21.04 -19.13 14.61
N LYS A 202 -20.16 -19.98 15.17
CA LYS A 202 -20.32 -21.44 15.15
C LYS A 202 -21.56 -21.91 15.92
N ALA A 203 -21.93 -21.20 16.98
CA ALA A 203 -23.12 -21.47 17.79
C ALA A 203 -24.43 -20.91 17.17
N GLY A 204 -24.42 -20.51 15.89
CA GLY A 204 -25.60 -20.00 15.19
C GLY A 204 -25.90 -18.51 15.42
N LYS A 205 -25.14 -17.80 16.25
CA LYS A 205 -25.31 -16.36 16.52
C LYS A 205 -24.46 -15.51 15.58
N ARG A 206 -24.73 -15.63 14.28
CA ARG A 206 -23.85 -15.07 13.22
C ARG A 206 -23.66 -13.56 13.32
N GLU A 207 -24.73 -12.78 13.43
CA GLU A 207 -24.65 -11.31 13.44
C GLU A 207 -23.87 -10.77 14.64
N ALA A 208 -24.20 -11.26 15.85
CA ALA A 208 -23.49 -10.90 17.07
C ALA A 208 -22.01 -11.30 17.02
N GLY A 209 -21.71 -12.49 16.49
CA GLY A 209 -20.34 -12.95 16.32
C GLY A 209 -19.54 -12.11 15.32
N MET A 210 -20.14 -11.75 14.18
CA MET A 210 -19.50 -10.87 13.18
C MET A 210 -19.21 -9.48 13.74
N LYS A 211 -20.17 -8.87 14.44
CA LYS A 211 -19.98 -7.56 15.08
C LYS A 211 -18.82 -7.60 16.08
N MET A 212 -18.79 -8.62 16.93
CA MET A 212 -17.73 -8.79 17.93
C MET A 212 -16.34 -8.94 17.28
N GLN A 213 -16.24 -9.68 16.17
CA GLN A 213 -14.98 -9.78 15.42
C GLN A 213 -14.58 -8.45 14.76
N GLN A 214 -15.55 -7.68 14.24
CA GLN A 214 -15.29 -6.36 13.69
C GLN A 214 -14.76 -5.40 14.75
N ASP A 215 -15.39 -5.35 15.93
CA ASP A 215 -14.95 -4.53 17.07
C ASP A 215 -13.53 -4.91 17.51
N ALA A 216 -13.23 -6.21 17.58
CA ALA A 216 -11.89 -6.71 17.91
C ALA A 216 -10.84 -6.28 16.87
N LEU A 217 -11.14 -6.43 15.57
CA LEU A 217 -10.25 -6.00 14.49
C LEU A 217 -10.05 -4.48 14.50
N PHE A 218 -11.10 -3.72 14.81
CA PHE A 218 -11.05 -2.27 14.94
C PHE A 218 -10.10 -1.84 16.08
N HIS A 219 -10.19 -2.51 17.24
CA HIS A 219 -9.26 -2.31 18.36
C HIS A 219 -7.81 -2.66 17.98
N LEU A 220 -7.58 -3.87 17.43
CA LEU A 220 -6.24 -4.33 17.04
C LEU A 220 -5.61 -3.39 16.00
N THR A 221 -6.43 -2.83 15.11
CA THR A 221 -5.96 -1.87 14.10
C THR A 221 -5.46 -0.58 14.76
N LEU A 222 -6.14 -0.08 15.80
CA LEU A 222 -5.63 1.07 16.57
C LEU A 222 -4.31 0.73 17.27
N VAL A 223 -4.19 -0.44 17.89
CA VAL A 223 -2.92 -0.91 18.51
C VAL A 223 -1.78 -0.89 17.50
N GLN A 224 -2.00 -1.41 16.29
CA GLN A 224 -0.99 -1.42 15.24
C GLN A 224 -0.51 0.00 14.88
N ILE A 225 -1.42 0.97 14.78
CA ILE A 225 -1.06 2.37 14.51
C ILE A 225 -0.15 2.91 15.62
N LEU A 226 -0.48 2.64 16.89
CA LEU A 226 0.30 3.12 18.04
C LEU A 226 1.70 2.49 18.07
N LEU A 227 1.80 1.19 17.80
CA LEU A 227 3.09 0.48 17.73
C LEU A 227 3.95 0.96 16.56
N ILE A 228 3.36 1.22 15.39
CA ILE A 228 4.09 1.83 14.27
C ILE A 228 4.58 3.23 14.65
N GLY A 229 3.73 4.02 15.30
CA GLY A 229 4.10 5.35 15.79
C GLY A 229 5.28 5.31 16.75
N ALA A 230 5.29 4.35 17.68
CA ALA A 230 6.36 4.18 18.65
C ALA A 230 7.66 3.76 17.97
N ALA A 231 7.60 2.79 17.04
CA ALA A 231 8.75 2.38 16.24
C ALA A 231 9.37 3.56 15.46
N GLU A 232 8.56 4.33 14.76
CA GLU A 232 9.04 5.42 13.91
C GLU A 232 9.53 6.64 14.71
N THR A 233 8.95 6.86 15.90
CA THR A 233 9.45 7.89 16.84
C THR A 233 10.87 7.57 17.29
N GLU A 234 11.16 6.32 17.66
CA GLU A 234 12.53 5.91 18.04
C GLU A 234 13.47 5.87 16.84
N LEU A 235 13.01 5.38 15.68
CA LEU A 235 13.82 5.38 14.46
C LEU A 235 14.27 6.77 14.02
N ALA A 236 13.48 7.81 14.30
CA ALA A 236 13.84 9.19 14.03
C ALA A 236 15.02 9.69 14.90
N ARG A 237 15.18 9.13 16.11
CA ARG A 237 16.28 9.47 17.04
C ARG A 237 17.58 8.76 16.68
N ILE A 238 17.50 7.61 16.02
CA ILE A 238 18.67 6.83 15.63
C ILE A 238 19.30 7.43 14.36
N ARG A 239 20.60 7.74 14.40
CA ARG A 239 21.31 8.37 13.27
C ARG A 239 21.76 7.38 12.19
N THR A 240 22.33 6.26 12.59
CA THR A 240 22.98 5.30 11.67
C THR A 240 22.02 4.22 11.19
N LYS A 241 22.18 3.78 9.94
CA LYS A 241 21.34 2.75 9.31
C LYS A 241 21.43 1.41 10.05
N GLU A 242 22.61 1.03 10.49
CA GLU A 242 22.92 -0.23 11.17
C GLU A 242 22.14 -0.32 12.48
N ARG A 243 22.25 0.72 13.31
CA ARG A 243 21.46 0.86 14.55
C ARG A 243 19.95 0.86 14.32
N LYS A 244 19.46 1.44 13.21
CA LYS A 244 18.02 1.36 12.85
C LYS A 244 17.59 -0.07 12.56
N LEU A 245 18.44 -0.84 11.88
CA LEU A 245 18.19 -2.24 11.56
C LEU A 245 18.23 -3.11 12.82
N GLU A 246 19.20 -2.87 13.72
CA GLU A 246 19.28 -3.52 15.03
C GLU A 246 18.02 -3.27 15.86
N TYR A 247 17.61 -2.00 15.97
CA TYR A 247 16.40 -1.63 16.70
C TYR A 247 15.14 -2.30 16.13
N LEU A 248 14.97 -2.27 14.81
CA LEU A 248 13.84 -2.96 14.16
C LEU A 248 13.85 -4.47 14.39
N GLU A 249 15.04 -5.08 14.53
CA GLU A 249 15.14 -6.49 14.87
C GLU A 249 14.82 -6.73 16.35
N SER A 250 15.28 -5.87 17.25
CA SER A 250 14.97 -5.99 18.68
C SER A 250 13.48 -5.87 18.97
N LEU A 251 12.72 -5.10 18.15
CA LEU A 251 11.26 -4.99 18.27
C LEU A 251 10.53 -6.35 18.20
N LYS A 252 11.12 -7.37 17.56
CA LYS A 252 10.54 -8.73 17.54
C LYS A 252 10.54 -9.41 18.91
N ASN A 253 11.43 -8.99 19.81
CA ASN A 253 11.56 -9.54 21.16
C ASN A 253 10.58 -8.88 22.15
N PHE A 254 9.91 -7.80 21.75
CA PHE A 254 8.84 -7.20 22.56
C PHE A 254 7.53 -7.96 22.32
N GLY A 255 6.78 -8.20 23.40
CA GLY A 255 5.69 -9.19 23.42
C GLY A 255 4.71 -9.13 22.25
N GLU A 256 4.26 -7.93 21.87
CA GLU A 256 3.34 -7.75 20.73
C GLU A 256 3.98 -7.10 19.49
N GLY A 257 5.31 -7.11 19.38
CA GLY A 257 6.03 -6.70 18.17
C GLY A 257 5.60 -7.46 16.91
N ARG A 258 5.06 -8.68 17.10
CA ARG A 258 4.40 -9.48 16.04
C ARG A 258 3.26 -8.75 15.33
N GLN A 259 2.53 -7.86 16.02
CA GLN A 259 1.41 -7.08 15.45
C GLN A 259 1.87 -6.18 14.30
N ILE A 260 3.14 -5.77 14.33
CA ILE A 260 3.73 -4.91 13.30
C ILE A 260 4.86 -5.60 12.52
N SER A 261 4.98 -6.94 12.61
CA SER A 261 6.03 -7.72 11.95
C SER A 261 6.08 -7.51 10.42
N GLY A 262 4.91 -7.43 9.78
CA GLY A 262 4.79 -7.12 8.37
C GLY A 262 5.29 -5.71 8.04
N TYR A 263 5.02 -4.74 8.91
CA TYR A 263 5.55 -3.38 8.79
C TYR A 263 7.07 -3.34 8.97
N ILE A 264 7.59 -3.95 10.05
CA ILE A 264 9.03 -4.06 10.35
C ILE A 264 9.78 -4.65 9.16
N THR A 265 9.29 -5.76 8.60
CA THR A 265 9.91 -6.44 7.45
C THR A 265 10.00 -5.51 6.24
N LYS A 266 8.92 -4.79 5.92
CA LYS A 266 8.89 -3.82 4.82
C LYS A 266 9.84 -2.64 5.09
N ARG A 267 9.87 -2.13 6.33
CA ARG A 267 10.74 -1.03 6.74
C ARG A 267 12.23 -1.39 6.66
N LYS A 268 12.62 -2.60 7.08
CA LYS A 268 13.99 -3.10 6.96
C LYS A 268 14.42 -3.22 5.49
N LYS A 269 13.57 -3.77 4.62
CA LYS A 269 13.85 -3.86 3.17
C LYS A 269 14.12 -2.47 2.58
N LEU A 270 13.31 -1.48 2.96
CA LEU A 270 13.49 -0.10 2.52
C LEU A 270 14.84 0.48 2.97
N LEU A 271 15.22 0.32 4.23
CA LEU A 271 16.53 0.76 4.73
C LEU A 271 17.70 0.10 3.99
N LEU A 272 17.53 -1.15 3.58
CA LEU A 272 18.52 -1.91 2.82
C LEU A 272 18.53 -1.59 1.31
N GLY A 273 17.60 -0.77 0.81
CA GLY A 273 17.43 -0.51 -0.63
C GLY A 273 16.80 -1.65 -1.43
N LYS A 274 16.34 -2.70 -0.74
CA LYS A 274 15.84 -3.96 -1.33
C LYS A 274 14.36 -3.87 -1.70
#